data_AF-A0A239QR16-F1
#
_entry.id   AF-A0A239QR16-F1
#
_cell.length_a   1.000
_cell.length_b   1.000
_cell.length_c   1.000
_cell.angle_alpha   90.00
_cell.angle_beta   90.00
_cell.angle_gamma   90.00
#
_symmetry.space_group_name_H-M   'P 1'
#
loop_
_entity.id
_entity.type
_entity.pdbx_description
1 polymer ?
#
loop_
_entity_poly.entity_id
_entity_poly.type
_entity_poly.pdbx_seq_one_letter_code
_entity_poly.pdbx_strand_id
1 'polypeptide(L)'
;MFTPATARTPLPPSVVPPTTWKACREPLLSGSVLFLAIASFALMTLVIGSLNWLGMAGMVVPIAVLLLGLGTANLPYEYLPGFWQDWVYPWNPLRFLAEGSRALLFQGAGWWNPTTLGLIITAIVGVTLVGSSVLRPATKRTPAEPERR
;
A
#
# COMPACT_ATOMS: atom_id res chain seq x y z
N MET A 1 30.08 -21.91 -4.58
CA MET A 1 29.60 -22.63 -3.38
C MET A 1 28.08 -22.69 -3.52
N PHE A 2 27.60 -23.72 -4.22
CA PHE A 2 26.20 -23.93 -4.56
C PHE A 2 25.58 -24.81 -3.49
N THR A 3 24.64 -24.27 -2.73
CA THR A 3 23.69 -25.11 -1.98
C THR A 3 22.56 -25.43 -2.96
N PRO A 4 22.32 -26.69 -3.33
CA PRO A 4 21.21 -27.01 -4.22
C PRO A 4 19.92 -26.78 -3.43
N ALA A 5 19.14 -25.81 -3.87
CA ALA A 5 17.76 -25.63 -3.43
C ALA A 5 17.00 -26.91 -3.80
N THR A 6 16.73 -27.74 -2.80
CA THR A 6 15.88 -28.92 -2.89
C THR A 6 14.53 -28.48 -3.46
N ALA A 7 14.36 -28.71 -4.76
CA ALA A 7 13.11 -28.56 -5.48
C ALA A 7 12.09 -29.49 -4.80
N ARG A 8 11.25 -28.92 -3.93
CA ARG A 8 10.10 -29.60 -3.36
C ARG A 8 9.07 -29.79 -4.48
N THR A 9 9.16 -30.90 -5.20
CA THR A 9 8.02 -31.40 -5.97
C THR A 9 6.83 -31.54 -5.03
N PRO A 10 5.63 -31.04 -5.38
CA PRO A 10 4.44 -31.26 -4.55
C PRO A 10 4.16 -32.76 -4.47
N LEU A 11 4.30 -33.33 -3.26
CA LEU A 11 3.91 -34.71 -2.99
C LEU A 11 2.40 -34.86 -3.25
N PRO A 12 1.94 -36.03 -3.76
CA PRO A 12 0.53 -36.28 -3.98
C PRO A 12 -0.26 -36.14 -2.66
N PRO A 13 -1.51 -35.63 -2.71
CA PRO A 13 -2.28 -35.22 -1.53
C PRO A 13 -2.58 -36.36 -0.55
N SER A 14 -2.33 -37.62 -0.91
CA SER A 14 -2.53 -38.80 -0.06
C SER A 14 -1.41 -39.06 0.97
N VAL A 15 -0.24 -38.42 0.84
CA VAL A 15 0.95 -38.70 1.68
C VAL A 15 1.29 -37.53 2.63
N VAL A 16 0.50 -36.45 2.58
CA VAL A 16 0.75 -35.23 3.35
C VAL A 16 -0.03 -35.30 4.66
N PRO A 17 0.62 -35.43 5.85
CA PRO A 17 -0.10 -35.43 7.12
C PRO A 17 -0.86 -34.10 7.30
N PRO A 18 -2.03 -34.07 7.96
CA PRO A 18 -2.86 -32.87 8.09
C PRO A 18 -2.21 -31.73 8.92
N THR A 19 -0.95 -31.85 9.31
CA THR A 19 -0.18 -30.83 10.04
C THR A 19 0.88 -30.14 9.18
N THR A 20 1.28 -30.70 8.03
CA THR A 20 2.34 -30.11 7.17
C THR A 20 1.87 -28.90 6.37
N TRP A 21 0.56 -28.76 6.10
CA TRP A 21 0.04 -27.50 5.54
C TRP A 21 0.11 -26.35 6.56
N LYS A 22 0.00 -26.64 7.87
CA LYS A 22 0.27 -25.65 8.92
C LYS A 22 1.74 -25.24 8.90
N ALA A 23 2.66 -26.21 8.86
CA ALA A 23 4.10 -25.94 8.79
C ALA A 23 4.54 -25.14 7.55
N CYS A 24 3.85 -25.28 6.41
CA CYS A 24 4.08 -24.45 5.23
C CYS A 24 3.46 -23.04 5.35
N ARG A 25 2.39 -22.90 6.15
CA ARG A 25 1.60 -21.68 6.34
C ARG A 25 2.24 -20.72 7.33
N GLU A 26 2.80 -21.20 8.44
CA GLU A 26 3.35 -20.35 9.49
C GLU A 26 4.41 -19.33 9.00
N PRO A 27 5.49 -19.72 8.27
CA PRO A 27 6.50 -18.76 7.84
C PRO A 27 6.03 -17.83 6.71
N LEU A 28 5.09 -18.30 5.87
CA LEU A 28 4.53 -17.51 4.77
C LEU A 28 3.62 -16.38 5.30
N LEU A 29 2.87 -16.64 6.38
CA LEU A 29 2.03 -15.63 7.02
C LEU A 29 2.85 -14.60 7.80
N SER A 30 3.84 -15.00 8.58
CA SER A 30 4.54 -14.04 9.47
C SER A 30 5.16 -12.86 8.71
N GLY A 31 5.78 -13.11 7.54
CA GLY A 31 6.35 -12.05 6.70
C GLY A 31 5.28 -11.25 5.94
N SER A 32 4.25 -11.92 5.44
CA SER A 32 3.16 -11.27 4.69
C SER A 32 2.30 -10.37 5.58
N VAL A 33 2.05 -10.77 6.83
CA VAL A 33 1.25 -9.98 7.78
C VAL A 33 1.93 -8.66 8.08
N LEU A 34 3.26 -8.64 8.27
CA LEU A 34 4.00 -7.40 8.50
C LEU A 34 3.94 -6.46 7.28
N PHE A 35 4.11 -7.02 6.07
CA PHE A 35 3.99 -6.26 4.83
C PHE A 35 2.58 -5.65 4.67
N LEU A 36 1.53 -6.47 4.83
CA LEU A 36 0.15 -5.99 4.75
C LEU A 36 -0.17 -4.97 5.85
N ALA A 37 0.40 -5.10 7.04
CA ALA A 37 0.22 -4.15 8.12
C ALA A 37 0.85 -2.78 7.78
N ILE A 38 2.08 -2.78 7.25
CA ILE A 38 2.75 -1.55 6.77
C ILE A 38 1.94 -0.92 5.64
N ALA A 39 1.47 -1.73 4.69
CA ALA A 39 0.68 -1.21 3.57
C ALA A 39 -0.67 -0.63 4.00
N SER A 40 -1.37 -1.30 4.92
CA SER A 40 -2.61 -0.80 5.51
C SER A 40 -2.37 0.50 6.28
N PHE A 41 -1.29 0.57 7.05
CA PHE A 41 -0.91 1.78 7.77
C PHE A 41 -0.61 2.95 6.81
N ALA A 42 0.12 2.70 5.74
CA ALA A 42 0.43 3.69 4.70
C ALA A 42 -0.83 4.24 4.04
N LEU A 43 -1.76 3.36 3.64
CA LEU A 43 -3.00 3.77 2.99
C LEU A 43 -3.93 4.52 3.95
N MET A 44 -4.05 4.07 5.20
CA MET A 44 -4.91 4.73 6.19
C MET A 44 -4.37 6.12 6.56
N THR A 45 -3.06 6.26 6.78
CA THR A 45 -2.45 7.56 7.07
C THR A 45 -2.55 8.52 5.87
N LEU A 46 -2.44 8.02 4.63
CA LEU A 46 -2.66 8.82 3.43
C LEU A 46 -4.11 9.32 3.31
N VAL A 47 -5.10 8.45 3.55
CA VAL A 47 -6.53 8.84 3.53
C VAL A 47 -6.82 9.87 4.61
N ILE A 48 -6.39 9.61 5.85
CA ILE A 48 -6.60 10.51 6.99
C ILE A 48 -5.88 11.85 6.77
N GLY A 49 -4.65 11.84 6.26
CA GLY A 49 -3.90 13.05 5.94
C GLY A 49 -4.57 13.89 4.86
N SER A 50 -5.07 13.25 3.80
CA SER A 50 -5.76 13.92 2.70
C SER A 50 -7.06 14.60 3.17
N LEU A 51 -7.83 13.90 4.01
CA LEU A 51 -9.06 14.44 4.61
C LEU A 51 -8.76 15.58 5.59
N ASN A 52 -7.70 15.47 6.38
CA ASN A 52 -7.32 16.51 7.34
C ASN A 52 -6.90 17.81 6.63
N TRP A 53 -6.30 17.71 5.44
CA TRP A 53 -5.78 18.87 4.72
C TRP A 53 -6.85 19.66 3.95
N LEU A 54 -7.80 18.98 3.30
CA LEU A 54 -8.81 19.60 2.42
C LEU A 54 -10.27 19.44 2.91
N GLY A 55 -10.51 18.79 4.05
CA GLY A 55 -11.87 18.49 4.54
C GLY A 55 -12.63 17.57 3.58
N MET A 56 -13.91 17.86 3.30
CA MET A 56 -14.74 17.09 2.35
C MET A 56 -14.19 17.08 0.91
N ALA A 57 -13.48 18.12 0.48
CA ALA A 57 -12.82 18.15 -0.82
C ALA A 57 -11.60 17.22 -0.88
N GLY A 58 -11.05 16.82 0.28
CA GLY A 58 -9.93 15.91 0.40
C GLY A 58 -10.23 14.48 -0.02
N MET A 59 -11.50 14.10 -0.18
CA MET A 59 -11.89 12.78 -0.68
C MET A 59 -11.44 12.52 -2.12
N VAL A 60 -11.21 13.56 -2.94
CA VAL A 60 -10.79 13.38 -4.33
C VAL A 60 -9.45 12.65 -4.44
N VAL A 61 -8.52 12.89 -3.51
CA VAL A 61 -7.19 12.26 -3.49
C VAL A 61 -7.24 10.74 -3.27
N PRO A 62 -7.85 10.22 -2.18
CA PRO A 62 -7.95 8.77 -1.97
C PRO A 62 -8.82 8.09 -3.02
N ILE A 63 -9.85 8.76 -3.55
CA ILE A 63 -10.65 8.24 -4.67
C ILE A 63 -9.78 8.10 -5.92
N ALA A 64 -8.97 9.11 -6.26
CA ALA A 64 -8.06 9.04 -7.39
C ALA A 64 -7.04 7.91 -7.21
N VAL A 65 -6.42 7.79 -6.03
CA VAL A 65 -5.46 6.70 -5.74
C VAL A 65 -6.12 5.32 -5.88
N LEU A 66 -7.35 5.14 -5.40
CA LEU A 66 -8.09 3.89 -5.55
C LEU A 66 -8.42 3.58 -7.02
N LEU A 67 -8.94 4.55 -7.77
CA LEU A 67 -9.29 4.37 -9.18
C LEU A 67 -8.06 4.11 -10.05
N LEU A 68 -6.99 4.88 -9.86
CA LEU A 68 -5.71 4.68 -10.56
C LEU A 68 -5.08 3.35 -10.15
N GLY A 69 -5.25 2.96 -8.89
CA GLY A 69 -4.85 1.67 -8.35
C GLY A 69 -5.57 0.49 -9.00
N LEU A 70 -6.88 0.58 -9.26
CA LEU A 70 -7.62 -0.49 -9.94
C LEU A 70 -7.12 -0.73 -11.37
N GLY A 71 -6.76 0.34 -12.10
CA GLY A 71 -6.18 0.21 -13.44
C GLY A 71 -4.75 -0.37 -13.40
N THR A 72 -3.88 0.23 -12.59
CA THR A 72 -2.46 -0.16 -12.50
C THR A 72 -2.22 -1.49 -11.78
N ALA A 73 -3.16 -1.99 -10.98
CA ALA A 73 -3.07 -3.31 -10.35
C ALA A 73 -3.47 -4.45 -11.29
N ASN A 74 -4.26 -4.17 -12.34
CA ASN A 74 -4.75 -5.17 -13.29
C ASN A 74 -3.99 -5.17 -14.62
N LEU A 75 -3.43 -4.03 -15.05
CA LEU A 75 -2.67 -3.93 -16.29
C LEU A 75 -1.16 -4.10 -16.06
N PRO A 76 -0.47 -4.93 -16.86
CA PRO A 76 0.99 -4.98 -16.91
C PRO A 76 1.58 -3.67 -17.43
N TYR A 77 2.78 -3.31 -16.97
CA TYR A 77 3.47 -2.05 -17.28
C TYR A 77 3.53 -1.78 -18.79
N GLU A 78 3.73 -2.81 -19.60
CA GLU A 78 3.91 -2.73 -21.05
C GLU A 78 2.66 -2.26 -21.81
N TYR A 79 1.47 -2.39 -21.21
CA TYR A 79 0.20 -1.98 -21.84
C TYR A 79 -0.19 -0.54 -21.52
N LEU A 80 0.56 0.16 -20.66
CA LEU A 80 0.26 1.53 -20.30
C LEU A 80 0.89 2.53 -21.28
N PRO A 81 0.18 3.60 -21.69
CA PRO A 81 0.78 4.71 -22.43
C PRO A 81 1.94 5.34 -21.63
N GLY A 82 2.98 5.82 -22.30
CA GLY A 82 4.21 6.32 -21.65
C GLY A 82 3.97 7.35 -20.54
N PHE A 83 2.99 8.24 -20.69
CA PHE A 83 2.59 9.19 -19.64
C PHE A 83 2.23 8.50 -18.32
N TRP A 84 1.49 7.40 -18.36
CA TRP A 84 1.10 6.68 -17.16
C TRP A 84 2.28 5.96 -16.51
N GLN A 85 3.23 5.49 -17.32
CA GLN A 85 4.44 4.84 -16.85
C GLN A 85 5.35 5.80 -16.09
N ASP A 86 5.56 7.00 -16.64
CA ASP A 86 6.49 7.98 -16.07
C ASP A 86 5.87 8.76 -14.91
N TRP A 87 4.57 9.07 -14.96
CA TRP A 87 3.93 9.94 -13.98
C TRP A 87 3.07 9.22 -12.95
N VAL A 88 2.33 8.17 -13.29
CA VAL A 88 1.35 7.54 -12.37
C VAL A 88 1.93 6.31 -11.69
N TYR A 89 2.69 5.51 -12.43
CA TYR A 89 3.29 4.27 -11.97
C TYR A 89 4.28 4.40 -10.78
N PRO A 90 5.16 5.43 -10.71
CA PRO A 90 6.21 5.44 -9.71
C PRO A 90 5.75 5.78 -8.29
N TRP A 91 4.59 6.44 -8.12
CA TRP A 91 4.13 6.88 -6.80
C TRP A 91 2.86 6.16 -6.32
N ASN A 92 2.16 5.42 -7.17
CA ASN A 92 0.86 4.86 -6.79
C ASN A 92 1.00 3.79 -5.67
N PRO A 93 0.51 4.05 -4.45
CA PRO A 93 0.67 3.12 -3.34
C PRO A 93 -0.13 1.84 -3.48
N LEU A 94 -1.27 1.89 -4.18
CA LEU A 94 -2.09 0.70 -4.41
C LEU A 94 -1.36 -0.31 -5.32
N ARG A 95 -0.51 0.19 -6.23
CA ARG A 95 0.35 -0.66 -7.07
C ARG A 95 1.38 -1.41 -6.22
N PHE A 96 2.04 -0.72 -5.30
CA PHE A 96 3.04 -1.36 -4.44
C PHE A 96 2.43 -2.46 -3.56
N LEU A 97 1.18 -2.29 -3.12
CA LEU A 97 0.43 -3.31 -2.42
C LEU A 97 0.10 -4.53 -3.31
N ALA A 98 -0.40 -4.29 -4.53
CA ALA A 98 -0.75 -5.38 -5.46
C ALA A 98 0.48 -6.17 -5.90
N GLU A 99 1.55 -5.48 -6.29
CA GLU A 99 2.78 -6.12 -6.76
C GLU A 99 3.55 -6.78 -5.60
N GLY A 100 3.62 -6.13 -4.44
CA GLY A 100 4.28 -6.70 -3.27
C GLY A 100 3.54 -7.92 -2.72
N SER A 101 2.21 -7.91 -2.70
CA SER A 101 1.43 -9.10 -2.30
C SER A 101 1.61 -10.25 -3.30
N ARG A 102 1.68 -9.97 -4.60
CA ARG A 102 1.95 -10.99 -5.63
C ARG A 102 3.36 -11.57 -5.48
N ALA A 103 4.36 -10.73 -5.24
CA ALA A 103 5.75 -11.17 -5.03
C ALA A 103 5.90 -12.02 -3.75
N LEU A 104 5.23 -11.65 -2.67
CA LEU A 104 5.22 -12.41 -1.41
C LEU A 104 4.50 -13.76 -1.54
N LEU A 105 3.33 -13.77 -2.17
CA LEU A 105 2.47 -14.97 -2.24
C LEU A 105 2.91 -15.97 -3.31
N PHE A 106 3.39 -15.50 -4.47
CA PHE A 106 3.69 -16.37 -5.62
C PHE A 106 5.18 -16.53 -5.91
N GLN A 107 6.02 -15.52 -5.62
CA GLN A 107 7.45 -15.58 -5.92
C GLN A 107 8.29 -16.02 -4.71
N GLY A 108 7.68 -16.13 -3.52
CA GLY A 108 8.40 -16.44 -2.28
C GLY A 108 9.46 -15.39 -1.93
N ALA A 109 9.34 -14.18 -2.48
CA ALA A 109 10.25 -13.09 -2.19
C ALA A 109 10.11 -12.71 -0.71
N GLY A 110 11.24 -12.44 -0.05
CA GLY A 110 11.23 -11.96 1.33
C GLY A 110 10.47 -10.63 1.46
N TRP A 111 10.06 -10.32 2.69
CA TRP A 111 9.42 -9.04 3.07
C TRP A 111 10.22 -7.78 2.68
N TRP A 112 11.50 -7.93 2.35
CA TRP A 112 12.39 -6.89 1.85
C TRP A 112 12.43 -6.88 0.31
N ASN A 113 11.51 -6.13 -0.30
CA ASN A 113 11.37 -5.97 -1.75
C ASN A 113 11.32 -4.46 -2.09
N PRO A 114 11.76 -4.00 -3.28
CA PRO A 114 11.56 -2.61 -3.73
C PRO A 114 10.11 -2.09 -3.57
N THR A 115 9.10 -2.95 -3.63
CA THR A 115 7.70 -2.60 -3.31
C THR A 115 7.48 -2.19 -1.86
N THR A 116 8.16 -2.82 -0.91
CA THR A 116 8.16 -2.44 0.52
C THR A 116 8.75 -1.05 0.71
N LEU A 117 9.81 -0.70 -0.03
CA LEU A 117 10.44 0.62 0.00
C LEU A 117 9.45 1.71 -0.48
N GLY A 118 8.73 1.45 -1.59
CA GLY A 118 7.68 2.34 -2.08
C GLY A 118 6.54 2.57 -1.07
N LEU A 119 6.15 1.53 -0.33
CA LEU A 119 5.14 1.62 0.73
C LEU A 119 5.64 2.42 1.93
N ILE A 120 6.90 2.27 2.33
CA ILE A 120 7.50 3.07 3.41
C ILE A 120 7.54 4.55 3.03
N ILE A 121 7.95 4.89 1.80
CA ILE A 121 7.94 6.28 1.32
C ILE A 121 6.52 6.83 1.36
N THR A 122 5.53 6.06 0.87
CA THR A 122 4.13 6.49 0.92
C THR A 122 3.65 6.70 2.36
N ALA A 123 4.03 5.81 3.29
CA ALA A 123 3.71 5.97 4.71
C ALA A 123 4.34 7.25 5.29
N ILE A 124 5.59 7.55 4.95
CA ILE A 124 6.26 8.80 5.37
C ILE A 124 5.53 10.01 4.78
N VAL A 125 5.12 9.97 3.51
CA VAL A 125 4.32 11.03 2.88
C VAL A 125 2.98 11.21 3.58
N GLY A 126 2.27 10.12 3.89
CA GLY A 126 1.01 10.16 4.65
C GLY A 126 1.19 10.76 6.05
N VAL A 127 2.21 10.33 6.77
CA VAL A 127 2.53 10.83 8.13
C VAL A 127 2.95 12.31 8.09
N THR A 128 3.76 12.73 7.13
CA THR A 128 4.15 14.13 6.97
C THR A 128 2.96 15.00 6.56
N LEU A 129 2.03 14.51 5.73
CA LEU A 129 0.78 15.19 5.44
C LEU A 129 -0.04 15.40 6.71
N VAL A 130 -0.25 14.35 7.50
CA VAL A 130 -0.96 14.42 8.79
C VAL A 130 -0.27 15.40 9.74
N GLY A 131 1.05 15.32 9.88
CA GLY A 131 1.84 16.20 10.74
C GLY A 131 1.78 17.67 10.32
N SER A 132 1.82 17.96 9.01
CA SER A 132 1.70 19.32 8.48
C SER A 132 0.32 19.93 8.74
N SER A 133 -0.71 19.09 8.80
CA SER A 133 -2.09 19.51 9.06
C SER A 133 -2.33 19.86 10.54
N VAL A 134 -1.64 19.19 11.46
CA VAL A 134 -1.69 19.50 12.91
C VAL A 134 -1.10 20.89 13.22
N LEU A 135 -0.17 21.37 12.39
CA LEU A 135 0.52 22.65 12.59
C LEU A 135 -0.25 23.86 12.03
N ARG A 136 -1.35 23.67 11.29
CA ARG A 136 -2.16 24.79 10.77
C ARG A 136 -3.04 25.39 11.88
N PRO A 137 -2.81 26.66 12.30
CA PRO A 137 -3.71 27.32 13.23
C PRO A 137 -5.07 27.54 12.55
N ALA A 138 -6.15 27.14 13.21
CA ALA A 138 -7.51 27.44 12.80
C ALA A 138 -7.63 28.94 12.52
N THR A 139 -7.83 29.31 11.25
CA THR A 139 -8.17 30.68 10.89
C THR A 139 -9.49 31.00 11.58
N LYS A 140 -9.44 31.83 12.62
CA LYS A 140 -10.61 32.25 13.37
C LYS A 140 -11.57 32.91 12.38
N ARG A 141 -12.74 32.30 12.17
CA ARG A 141 -13.86 33.02 11.56
C ARG A 141 -14.20 34.14 12.53
N THR A 142 -13.81 35.36 12.22
CA THR A 142 -14.34 36.55 12.87
C THR A 142 -15.86 36.47 12.71
N PRO A 143 -16.63 36.36 13.81
CA PRO A 143 -18.08 36.43 13.73
C PRO A 143 -18.44 37.74 13.04
N ALA A 144 -19.25 37.66 11.98
CA ALA A 144 -19.85 38.84 11.40
C ALA A 144 -20.67 39.52 12.50
N GLU A 145 -20.28 40.74 12.84
CA GLU A 145 -21.01 41.61 13.75
C GLU A 145 -22.47 41.70 13.25
N PRO A 146 -23.48 41.36 14.07
CA PRO A 146 -24.86 41.53 13.67
C PRO A 146 -25.14 43.02 13.59
N GLU A 147 -25.27 43.53 12.36
CA GLU A 147 -25.64 44.91 12.07
C GLU A 147 -27.02 45.20 12.70
N ARG A 148 -27.00 45.88 13.84
CA ARG A 148 -28.17 46.54 14.42
C ARG A 148 -28.57 47.70 13.52
N ARG A 149 -29.62 47.52 12.72
CA ARG A 149 -30.52 48.57 12.24
C ARG A 149 -31.95 48.05 12.15
#